data_AF-A0A1Y5TM81-F1
#
_entry.id   AF-A0A1Y5TM81-F1
#
_cell.length_a   1.000
_cell.length_b   1.000
_cell.length_c   1.000
_cell.angle_alpha   90.00
_cell.angle_beta   90.00
_cell.angle_gamma   90.00
#
_symmetry.space_group_name_H-M   'P 1'
#
loop_
_entity.id
_entity.type
_entity.pdbx_description
1 polymer ?
#
loop_
_entity_poly.entity_id
_entity_poly.type
_entity_poly.pdbx_seq_one_letter_code
_entity_poly.pdbx_strand_id
1 'polypeptide(L)'
;MRFAIYMIAGGQFIFLCLAWVNIAMTPSDAAGQGMAYGFLMVGFLALAIVIIPAVLLARSEKWQGVGLFLAALPFLVLIWINAI
;
A
#
# COMPACT_ATOMS: atom_id res chain seq x y z
N MET A 1 3.37 -15.40 -12.05
CA MET A 1 3.28 -14.72 -10.73
C MET A 1 3.67 -13.25 -10.80
N ARG A 2 4.66 -12.84 -11.61
CA ARG A 2 5.00 -11.41 -11.85
C ARG A 2 3.82 -10.46 -12.00
N PHE A 3 2.88 -10.79 -12.88
CA PHE A 3 1.70 -9.96 -13.13
C PHE A 3 0.86 -9.73 -11.86
N ALA A 4 0.67 -10.78 -11.04
CA ALA A 4 -0.04 -10.65 -9.76
C ALA A 4 0.68 -9.68 -8.81
N ILE A 5 2.01 -9.75 -8.72
CA ILE A 5 2.81 -8.81 -7.89
C ILE A 5 2.57 -7.37 -8.34
N TYR A 6 2.61 -7.10 -9.64
CA TYR A 6 2.38 -5.75 -10.18
C TYR A 6 0.93 -5.29 -9.98
N MET A 7 -0.05 -6.18 -10.13
CA MET A 7 -1.46 -5.85 -9.88
C MET A 7 -1.71 -5.52 -8.41
N ILE A 8 -1.13 -6.28 -7.48
CA ILE A 8 -1.24 -6.04 -6.04
C ILE A 8 -0.57 -4.71 -5.67
N ALA A 9 0.64 -4.47 -6.15
CA ALA A 9 1.39 -3.23 -5.92
C ALA A 9 0.67 -2.01 -6.50
N GLY A 10 0.23 -2.10 -7.76
CA GLY A 10 -0.51 -1.03 -8.43
C GLY A 10 -1.86 -0.76 -7.76
N GLY A 11 -2.59 -1.82 -7.36
CA GLY A 11 -3.85 -1.70 -6.65
C GLY A 11 -3.71 -0.98 -5.32
N GLN A 12 -2.70 -1.34 -4.51
CA GLN A 12 -2.43 -0.66 -3.23
C GLN A 12 -2.11 0.83 -3.42
N PHE A 13 -1.30 1.16 -4.43
CA PHE A 13 -1.02 2.55 -4.77
C PHE A 13 -2.30 3.31 -5.17
N ILE A 14 -3.14 2.72 -6.01
CA ILE A 14 -4.43 3.30 -6.41
C ILE A 14 -5.34 3.55 -5.20
N PHE A 15 -5.42 2.61 -4.26
CA PHE A 15 -6.21 2.80 -3.04
C PHE A 15 -5.72 3.99 -2.21
N LEU A 16 -4.41 4.19 -2.05
CA LEU A 16 -3.87 5.35 -1.35
C LEU A 16 -4.15 6.66 -2.11
N CYS A 17 -4.07 6.66 -3.44
CA CYS A 17 -4.46 7.82 -4.25
C CYS A 17 -5.96 8.14 -4.11
N LEU A 18 -6.83 7.13 -4.07
CA LEU A 18 -8.25 7.32 -3.82
C LEU A 18 -8.53 7.87 -2.42
N ALA A 19 -7.80 7.39 -1.40
CA ALA A 19 -7.86 7.93 -0.05
C ALA A 19 -7.45 9.41 -0.01
N TRP A 20 -6.41 9.79 -0.78
CA TRP A 20 -5.99 11.18 -0.89
C TRP A 20 -7.09 12.05 -1.47
N VAL A 21 -7.69 11.62 -2.59
CA VAL A 21 -8.81 12.32 -3.22
C VAL A 21 -9.99 12.44 -2.26
N ASN A 22 -10.27 11.40 -1.48
CA ASN A 22 -11.34 11.42 -0.49
C ASN A 22 -11.10 12.48 0.60
N ILE A 23 -9.88 12.58 1.13
CA ILE A 23 -9.51 13.61 2.11
C ILE A 23 -9.61 15.01 1.49
N ALA A 24 -9.25 15.16 0.21
CA ALA A 24 -9.34 16.45 -0.48
C ALA A 24 -10.79 16.89 -0.71
N MET A 25 -11.70 15.95 -0.96
CA MET A 25 -13.11 16.22 -1.27
C MET A 25 -14.02 16.27 -0.05
N THR A 26 -13.58 15.77 1.11
CA THR A 26 -14.39 15.74 2.33
C THR A 26 -14.19 17.01 3.13
N PRO A 27 -15.24 17.83 3.33
CA PRO A 27 -15.14 19.03 4.14
C PRO A 27 -14.78 18.67 5.59
N SER A 28 -13.64 19.18 6.06
CA SER A 28 -13.17 19.04 7.44
C SER A 28 -12.45 20.33 7.86
N ASP A 29 -12.29 20.51 9.17
CA ASP A 29 -11.45 21.57 9.71
C ASP A 29 -9.98 21.35 9.30
N ALA A 30 -9.23 22.45 9.18
CA ALA A 30 -7.86 22.39 8.68
C ALA A 30 -6.93 21.49 9.50
N ALA A 31 -7.18 21.37 10.81
CA ALA A 31 -6.42 20.49 11.70
C ALA A 31 -6.74 19.01 11.43
N GLY A 32 -8.01 18.64 11.33
CA GLY A 32 -8.45 17.30 10.95
C GLY A 32 -7.92 16.88 9.57
N GLN A 33 -7.99 17.77 8.59
CA GLN A 33 -7.49 17.50 7.23
C GLN A 33 -5.96 17.32 7.21
N GLY A 34 -5.23 18.17 7.94
CA GLY A 34 -3.77 18.07 8.06
C GLY A 34 -3.32 16.76 8.72
N MET A 35 -4.03 16.30 9.76
CA MET A 35 -3.77 15.01 10.40
C MET A 35 -4.01 13.84 9.44
N ALA A 36 -5.11 13.87 8.67
CA ALA A 36 -5.43 12.83 7.70
C ALA A 36 -4.36 12.68 6.61
N TYR A 37 -3.88 13.81 6.05
CA TYR A 37 -2.75 13.78 5.10
C TYR A 37 -1.45 13.27 5.75
N GLY A 38 -1.19 13.62 7.01
CA GLY A 38 -0.06 13.11 7.77
C GLY A 38 -0.05 11.59 7.85
N PHE A 39 -1.18 10.98 8.25
CA PHE A 39 -1.31 9.52 8.29
C PHE A 39 -1.19 8.89 6.90
N LEU A 40 -1.76 9.52 5.87
CA LEU A 40 -1.70 9.01 4.51
C LEU A 40 -0.26 9.02 3.96
N MET A 41 0.53 10.05 4.26
CA MET A 41 1.96 10.11 3.90
C MET A 41 2.77 9.01 4.58
N VAL A 42 2.50 8.72 5.87
CA VAL A 42 3.11 7.58 6.57
C VAL A 42 2.71 6.27 5.90
N GLY A 43 1.44 6.13 5.48
CA GLY A 43 0.95 4.99 4.72
C GLY A 43 1.69 4.79 3.39
N PHE A 44 1.91 5.85 2.61
CA PHE A 44 2.72 5.79 1.39
C PHE A 44 4.16 5.34 1.66
N LEU A 45 4.78 5.87 2.70
CA LEU A 45 6.15 5.52 3.05
C LEU A 45 6.28 4.06 3.48
N ALA A 46 5.37 3.59 4.34
CA ALA A 46 5.31 2.20 4.75
C ALA A 46 5.08 1.26 3.56
N LEU A 47 4.20 1.64 2.64
CA LEU A 47 3.94 0.88 1.42
C LEU A 47 5.20 0.78 0.55
N ALA A 48 5.91 1.90 0.35
CA ALA A 48 7.10 1.96 -0.48
C ALA A 48 8.21 1.01 0.03
N ILE A 49 8.39 0.91 1.35
CA ILE A 49 9.39 0.02 1.97
C ILE A 49 9.16 -1.44 1.58
N VAL A 50 7.91 -1.86 1.42
CA VAL A 50 7.57 -3.26 1.13
C VAL A 50 7.40 -3.52 -0.37
N ILE A 51 6.79 -2.58 -1.08
CA ILE A 51 6.40 -2.74 -2.49
C ILE A 51 7.58 -2.55 -3.45
N ILE A 52 8.49 -1.61 -3.18
CA ILE A 52 9.67 -1.43 -4.05
C ILE A 52 10.51 -2.71 -4.11
N PRO A 53 10.88 -3.35 -2.98
CA PRO A 53 11.56 -4.64 -3.00
C PRO A 53 10.73 -5.73 -3.69
N ALA A 54 9.41 -5.79 -3.46
CA ALA A 54 8.54 -6.78 -4.09
C ALA A 54 8.58 -6.70 -5.63
N VAL A 55 8.49 -5.49 -6.18
CA VAL A 55 8.55 -5.21 -7.62
C VAL A 55 9.93 -5.54 -8.19
N LEU A 56 11.02 -5.25 -7.45
CA LEU A 56 12.37 -5.64 -7.86
C LEU A 56 12.55 -7.16 -7.88
N LEU A 57 12.08 -7.86 -6.85
CA LEU A 57 12.15 -9.32 -6.74
C LEU A 57 11.27 -10.02 -7.78
N ALA A 58 10.19 -9.39 -8.23
CA ALA A 58 9.37 -9.90 -9.33
C ALA A 58 10.20 -10.13 -10.60
N ARG A 59 11.30 -9.40 -10.82
CA ARG A 59 12.18 -9.58 -11.99
C ARG A 59 12.99 -10.88 -11.97
N SER A 60 13.08 -11.61 -10.87
CA SER A 60 13.77 -12.91 -10.83
C SER A 60 12.78 -14.05 -10.64
N GLU A 61 12.81 -15.07 -11.52
CA GLU A 61 11.92 -16.25 -11.41
C GLU A 61 12.08 -17.00 -10.10
N LYS A 62 13.31 -17.10 -9.58
CA LYS A 62 13.61 -17.76 -8.30
C LYS A 62 12.98 -17.05 -7.09
N TRP A 63 12.83 -15.73 -7.16
CA TRP A 63 12.42 -14.89 -6.02
C TRP A 63 10.98 -14.39 -6.12
N GLN A 64 10.20 -14.81 -7.14
CA GLN A 64 8.80 -14.35 -7.30
C GLN A 64 7.92 -14.73 -6.11
N GLY A 65 8.17 -15.87 -5.45
CA GLY A 65 7.42 -16.26 -4.25
C GLY A 65 7.62 -15.28 -3.10
N VAL A 66 8.86 -14.84 -2.87
CA VAL A 66 9.19 -13.82 -1.86
C VAL A 66 8.62 -12.46 -2.25
N GLY A 67 8.71 -12.09 -3.54
CA GLY A 67 8.09 -10.87 -4.05
C GLY A 67 6.57 -10.84 -3.88
N LEU A 68 5.90 -11.98 -4.09
CA LEU A 68 4.45 -12.11 -3.87
C LEU A 68 4.08 -11.99 -2.39
N PHE A 69 4.84 -12.64 -1.51
CA PHE A 69 4.65 -12.52 -0.06
C PHE A 69 4.80 -11.07 0.41
N LEU A 70 5.87 -10.39 -0.01
CA LEU A 70 6.08 -8.97 0.30
C LEU A 70 4.93 -8.10 -0.22
N ALA A 71 4.50 -8.30 -1.48
CA ALA A 71 3.38 -7.52 -2.03
C ALA A 71 2.06 -7.75 -1.26
N ALA A 72 1.83 -8.97 -0.77
CA ALA A 72 0.63 -9.32 0.00
C ALA A 72 0.71 -8.90 1.49
N LEU A 73 1.90 -8.63 2.01
CA LEU A 73 2.13 -8.35 3.43
C LEU A 73 1.27 -7.23 4.01
N PRO A 74 1.05 -6.08 3.34
CA PRO A 74 0.13 -5.05 3.84
C PRO A 74 -1.30 -5.56 4.05
N PHE A 75 -1.80 -6.41 3.15
CA PHE A 75 -3.14 -7.01 3.28
C PHE A 75 -3.20 -8.04 4.40
N LEU A 76 -2.14 -8.84 4.59
CA LEU A 76 -2.06 -9.80 5.69
C LEU A 76 -2.07 -9.09 7.04
N VAL A 77 -1.37 -7.96 7.17
CA VAL A 77 -1.39 -7.13 8.37
C VAL A 77 -2.80 -6.59 8.62
N LEU A 78 -3.49 -6.09 7.60
CA LEU A 78 -4.88 -5.62 7.74
C LEU A 78 -5.83 -6.75 8.16
N ILE A 79 -5.71 -7.93 7.58
CA ILE A 79 -6.53 -9.10 7.97
C ILE A 79 -6.26 -9.45 9.43
N TRP A 80 -5.00 -9.48 9.85
CA TRP A 80 -4.61 -9.80 11.22
C TRP A 80 -5.19 -8.78 12.23
N ILE A 81 -5.10 -7.48 11.92
CA ILE A 81 -5.69 -6.42 12.76
C ILE A 81 -7.22 -6.58 12.87
N ASN A 82 -7.91 -6.98 11.80
CA ASN A 82 -9.36 -7.16 11.80
C ASN A 82 -9.84 -8.51 12.36
N ALA A 83 -8.92 -9.45 12.62
CA ALA A 83 -9.23 -10.77 13.16
C ALA A 83 -9.09 -10.86 14.69
N ILE A 84 -8.57 -9.81 15.32
CA ILE A 84 -8.44 -9.62 16.78
C ILE A 84 -9.62 -8.78 17.26
#